data_AF-A0A127HU07-F1
#
_entry.id   AF-A0A127HU07-F1
#
_cell.length_a   1.000
_cell.length_b   1.000
_cell.length_c   1.000
_cell.angle_alpha   90.00
_cell.angle_beta   90.00
_cell.angle_gamma   90.00
#
_symmetry.space_group_name_H-M   'P 1'
#
loop_
_entity.id
_entity.type
_entity.pdbx_description
1 polymer ?
#
loop_
_entity_poly.entity_id
_entity_poly.type
_entity_poly.pdbx_seq_one_letter_code
_entity_poly.pdbx_strand_id
1 'polypeptide(L)'
;MKKMQGFTNLFSTVNSHTDNDWVYTKMDKWEEEPGNAIFYLISEEEIDDLEEDDKTVENSAGELIPKSLEKENVETWLDVQTLQAIFEVIQKKVTAPDNDILIRAINHYREYDDFMEG
;
A
#
# COMPACT_ATOMS: atom_id res chain seq x y z
N MET A 1 -6.33 -11.36 3.28
CA MET A 1 -5.41 -10.45 2.59
C MET A 1 -5.50 -10.59 1.08
N LYS A 2 -5.22 -9.51 0.35
CA LYS A 2 -5.06 -9.51 -1.12
C LYS A 2 -3.65 -9.08 -1.51
N LYS A 3 -2.94 -9.96 -2.23
CA LYS A 3 -1.61 -9.68 -2.79
C LYS A 3 -1.74 -9.03 -4.17
N MET A 4 -1.02 -7.94 -4.38
CA MET A 4 -1.02 -7.18 -5.64
C MET A 4 0.41 -7.00 -6.12
N GLN A 5 0.63 -7.21 -7.42
CA GLN A 5 1.92 -6.97 -8.06
C GLN A 5 1.76 -5.95 -9.18
N GLY A 6 2.52 -4.87 -9.10
CA GLY A 6 2.48 -3.75 -10.04
C GLY A 6 1.31 -2.77 -9.83
N PHE A 7 1.49 -1.55 -10.31
CA PHE A 7 0.58 -0.42 -10.06
C PHE A 7 -0.81 -0.60 -10.65
N THR A 8 -0.95 -1.26 -11.81
CA THR A 8 -2.28 -1.53 -12.39
C THR A 8 -3.14 -2.38 -11.44
N ASN A 9 -2.55 -3.41 -10.83
CA ASN A 9 -3.27 -4.28 -9.89
C ASN A 9 -3.50 -3.58 -8.55
N LEU A 10 -2.54 -2.76 -8.09
CA LEU A 10 -2.69 -1.93 -6.91
C LEU A 10 -3.89 -1.00 -7.07
N PHE A 11 -3.87 -0.09 -8.06
CA PHE A 11 -4.91 0.92 -8.25
C PHE A 11 -6.26 0.33 -8.65
N SER A 12 -6.30 -0.75 -9.43
CA SER A 12 -7.55 -1.49 -9.68
C SER A 12 -8.15 -2.04 -8.39
N THR A 13 -7.31 -2.57 -7.49
CA THR A 13 -7.77 -3.10 -6.21
C THR A 13 -8.21 -1.99 -5.26
N VAL A 14 -7.36 -0.99 -5.01
CA VAL A 14 -7.69 0.07 -4.04
C VAL A 14 -8.89 0.88 -4.50
N ASN A 15 -9.05 1.19 -5.79
CA ASN A 15 -10.22 1.95 -6.27
C ASN A 15 -11.52 1.13 -6.26
N SER A 16 -11.44 -0.20 -6.15
CA SER A 16 -12.60 -1.07 -5.94
C SER A 16 -12.93 -1.32 -4.47
N HIS A 17 -12.03 -0.90 -3.57
CA HIS A 17 -12.12 -1.14 -2.14
C HIS A 17 -12.75 0.06 -1.44
N THR A 18 -13.73 -0.19 -0.57
CA THR A 18 -14.50 0.90 0.06
C THR A 18 -14.08 1.17 1.50
N ASP A 19 -13.45 0.20 2.14
CA ASP A 19 -13.05 0.30 3.54
C ASP A 19 -11.70 1.02 3.65
N ASN A 20 -11.50 1.72 4.77
CA ASN A 20 -10.24 2.44 5.02
C ASN A 20 -9.17 1.49 5.57
N ASP A 21 -8.84 0.49 4.78
CA ASP A 21 -7.83 -0.51 5.11
C ASP A 21 -6.40 -0.03 4.80
N TRP A 22 -5.43 -0.78 5.30
CA TRP A 22 -4.02 -0.48 5.12
C TRP A 22 -3.39 -1.33 4.01
N VAL A 23 -2.55 -0.67 3.21
CA VAL A 23 -1.67 -1.35 2.25
C VAL A 23 -0.29 -1.47 2.86
N TYR A 24 0.26 -2.68 2.80
CA TYR A 24 1.59 -3.03 3.32
C TYR A 24 2.53 -3.31 2.16
N THR A 25 3.81 -2.98 2.32
CA THR A 25 4.87 -3.35 1.37
C THR A 25 6.20 -3.52 2.08
N LYS A 26 7.19 -4.08 1.39
CA LYS A 26 8.56 -4.10 1.88
C LYS A 26 9.21 -2.75 1.59
N MET A 27 9.46 -1.96 2.62
CA MET A 27 9.92 -0.57 2.49
C MET A 27 11.24 -0.43 1.73
N ASP A 28 12.25 -1.24 2.07
CA ASP A 28 13.52 -1.27 1.32
C ASP A 28 13.31 -1.50 -0.17
N LYS A 29 12.38 -2.40 -0.51
CA LYS A 29 12.09 -2.73 -1.92
C LYS A 29 11.39 -1.58 -2.63
N TRP A 30 10.49 -0.88 -1.93
CA TRP A 30 9.86 0.34 -2.44
C TRP A 30 10.89 1.44 -2.70
N GLU A 31 11.85 1.63 -1.80
CA GLU A 31 12.88 2.67 -1.93
C GLU A 31 13.87 2.39 -3.06
N GLU A 32 14.29 1.13 -3.23
CA GLU A 32 15.25 0.73 -4.26
C GLU A 32 14.61 0.54 -5.65
N GLU A 33 13.45 -0.11 -5.72
CA GLU A 33 12.84 -0.53 -6.99
C GLU A 33 11.29 -0.55 -6.90
N PRO A 34 10.65 0.63 -6.77
CA PRO A 34 9.20 0.74 -6.54
C PRO A 34 8.35 0.12 -7.65
N GLY A 35 8.87 0.10 -8.90
CA GLY A 35 8.23 -0.57 -10.04
C GLY A 35 8.01 -2.08 -9.84
N ASN A 36 8.82 -2.72 -9.01
CA ASN A 36 8.78 -4.15 -8.71
C ASN A 36 8.29 -4.45 -7.29
N ALA A 37 7.72 -3.45 -6.59
CA ALA A 37 7.16 -3.65 -5.27
C ALA A 37 5.93 -4.59 -5.31
N ILE A 38 5.76 -5.32 -4.21
CA ILE A 38 4.61 -6.18 -3.96
C ILE A 38 3.81 -5.51 -2.83
N PHE A 39 2.50 -5.43 -3.01
CA PHE A 39 1.60 -4.79 -2.07
C PHE A 39 0.65 -5.82 -1.47
N TYR A 40 0.30 -5.64 -0.21
CA TYR A 40 -0.66 -6.47 0.49
C TYR A 40 -1.73 -5.57 1.09
N LEU A 41 -2.99 -5.78 0.71
CA LEU A 41 -4.13 -5.17 1.36
C LEU A 41 -4.58 -6.14 2.45
N ILE A 42 -4.58 -5.66 3.70
CA ILE A 42 -4.93 -6.43 4.88
C ILE A 42 -5.88 -5.58 5.70
N SER A 43 -7.08 -6.09 5.98
CA SER A 43 -8.05 -5.36 6.80
C SER A 43 -7.77 -5.55 8.28
N GLU A 44 -8.30 -4.64 9.11
CA GLU A 44 -8.25 -4.77 10.57
C GLU A 44 -8.97 -6.04 11.05
N GLU A 45 -10.17 -6.31 10.50
CA GLU A 45 -10.92 -7.55 10.79
C GLU A 45 -10.10 -8.81 10.48
N GLU A 46 -9.32 -8.82 9.39
CA GLU A 46 -8.45 -9.95 9.08
C GLU A 46 -7.29 -10.11 10.07
N ILE A 47 -6.76 -9.02 10.63
CA ILE A 47 -5.72 -9.08 11.66
C ILE A 47 -6.31 -9.61 12.96
N ASP A 48 -7.48 -9.10 13.37
CA ASP A 48 -8.17 -9.50 14.60
C ASP A 48 -8.49 -11.01 14.58
N ASP A 49 -9.09 -11.50 13.49
CA ASP A 49 -9.40 -12.93 13.30
C ASP A 49 -8.14 -13.81 13.39
N LEU A 50 -7.00 -13.32 12.87
CA LEU A 50 -5.73 -14.04 12.92
C LEU A 50 -5.09 -13.98 14.31
N GLU A 51 -5.28 -12.89 15.06
CA GLU A 51 -4.76 -12.74 16.42
C GLU A 51 -5.46 -13.71 17.37
N GLU A 52 -6.80 -13.85 17.26
CA GLU A 52 -7.57 -14.83 18.04
C GLU A 52 -7.06 -16.27 17.87
N ASP A 53 -6.52 -16.57 16.69
CA ASP A 53 -5.99 -17.88 16.30
C ASP A 53 -4.46 -18.04 16.53
N ASP A 54 -3.77 -17.06 17.15
CA ASP A 54 -2.29 -17.03 17.32
C ASP A 54 -1.53 -17.14 15.97
N LYS A 55 -2.10 -16.51 14.92
CA LYS A 55 -1.59 -16.48 13.54
C LYS A 55 -1.08 -15.11 13.11
N THR A 56 -0.82 -14.21 14.05
CA THR A 56 -0.13 -12.94 13.83
C THR A 56 1.33 -13.00 14.32
N VAL A 57 2.12 -12.02 13.90
CA VAL A 57 3.47 -11.75 14.38
C VAL A 57 3.72 -10.25 14.32
N GLU A 58 4.55 -9.74 15.22
CA GLU A 58 5.00 -8.34 15.19
C GLU A 58 6.09 -8.15 14.12
N ASN A 59 5.93 -7.19 13.22
CA ASN A 59 6.95 -6.82 12.24
C ASN A 59 8.05 -5.93 12.86
N SER A 60 9.00 -5.46 12.04
CA SER A 60 10.08 -4.56 12.49
C SER A 60 9.60 -3.20 13.00
N ALA A 61 8.41 -2.76 12.59
CA ALA A 61 7.80 -1.49 12.99
C ALA A 61 6.93 -1.60 14.26
N GLY A 62 6.75 -2.80 14.81
CA GLY A 62 5.92 -3.03 15.98
C GLY A 62 4.44 -3.29 15.67
N GLU A 63 4.11 -3.61 14.42
CA GLU A 63 2.75 -3.80 13.93
C GLU A 63 2.42 -5.30 13.85
N LEU A 64 1.19 -5.67 14.22
CA LEU A 64 0.70 -7.02 13.99
C LEU A 64 0.44 -7.24 12.50
N ILE A 65 1.09 -8.27 11.95
CA ILE A 65 0.90 -8.72 10.57
C ILE A 65 0.56 -10.21 10.55
N PRO A 66 -0.03 -10.75 9.47
CA PRO A 66 -0.21 -12.18 9.32
C PRO A 66 1.14 -12.91 9.39
N LYS A 67 1.23 -13.97 10.20
CA LYS A 67 2.45 -14.79 10.35
C LYS A 67 2.96 -15.38 9.03
N SER A 68 2.08 -15.53 8.04
CA SER A 68 2.46 -15.94 6.68
C SER A 68 3.36 -14.93 5.94
N LEU A 69 3.42 -13.68 6.41
CA LEU A 69 4.24 -12.60 5.85
C LEU A 69 5.50 -12.30 6.67
N GLU A 70 5.78 -13.05 7.73
CA GLU A 70 6.96 -12.85 8.61
C GLU A 70 8.28 -12.71 7.82
N LYS A 71 8.44 -13.52 6.77
CA LYS A 71 9.66 -13.54 5.94
C LYS A 71 9.70 -12.46 4.86
N GLU A 72 8.57 -11.80 4.60
CA GLU A 72 8.46 -10.78 3.57
C GLU A 72 8.91 -9.41 4.08
N ASN A 73 9.02 -9.24 5.41
CA ASN A 73 9.45 -8.01 6.08
C ASN A 73 8.64 -6.79 5.62
N VAL A 74 7.32 -6.93 5.68
CA VAL A 74 6.36 -5.89 5.26
C VAL A 74 6.02 -4.98 6.42
N GLU A 75 5.81 -3.71 6.09
CA GLU A 75 5.36 -2.67 7.02
C GLU A 75 4.18 -1.91 6.38
N THR A 76 3.38 -1.25 7.22
CA THR A 76 2.32 -0.36 6.73
C THR A 76 2.93 0.70 5.83
N TRP A 77 2.35 0.87 4.66
CA TRP A 77 2.85 1.78 3.64
C TRP A 77 1.98 3.04 3.53
N LEU A 78 0.71 2.86 3.16
CA LEU A 78 -0.31 3.90 3.04
C LEU A 78 -1.69 3.27 3.19
N ASP A 79 -2.68 4.03 3.66
CA ASP A 79 -4.07 3.61 3.65
C ASP A 79 -4.69 3.69 2.24
N VAL A 80 -5.78 2.96 2.06
CA VAL A 80 -6.53 2.89 0.79
C VAL A 80 -7.03 4.26 0.35
N GLN A 81 -7.56 5.10 1.25
CA GLN A 81 -8.14 6.39 0.88
C GLN A 81 -7.07 7.38 0.40
N THR A 82 -5.91 7.38 1.03
CA THR A 82 -4.76 8.17 0.60
C THR A 82 -4.31 7.76 -0.80
N LEU A 83 -4.20 6.46 -1.08
CA LEU A 83 -3.85 5.96 -2.42
C LEU A 83 -4.89 6.34 -3.47
N GLN A 84 -6.19 6.23 -3.15
CA GLN A 84 -7.28 6.67 -4.01
C GLN A 84 -7.18 8.17 -4.30
N ALA A 85 -6.99 9.00 -3.27
CA ALA A 85 -6.88 10.45 -3.40
C ALA A 85 -5.67 10.87 -4.25
N ILE A 86 -4.51 10.25 -4.06
CA ILE A 86 -3.32 10.44 -4.91
C ILE A 86 -3.68 10.15 -6.37
N PHE A 87 -4.32 9.01 -6.64
CA PHE A 87 -4.67 8.62 -7.99
C PHE A 87 -5.66 9.61 -8.64
N GLU A 88 -6.69 10.02 -7.91
CA GLU A 88 -7.66 11.01 -8.38
C GLU A 88 -7.04 12.36 -8.71
N VAL A 89 -6.11 12.86 -7.87
CA VAL A 89 -5.39 14.12 -8.14
C VAL A 89 -4.59 14.02 -9.44
N ILE A 90 -3.89 12.91 -9.65
CA ILE A 90 -3.10 12.70 -10.88
C ILE A 90 -4.01 12.57 -12.10
N GLN A 91 -5.13 11.86 -12.01
CA GLN A 91 -6.06 11.67 -13.12
C GLN A 91 -6.73 12.97 -13.61
N LYS A 92 -6.84 13.99 -12.76
CA LYS A 92 -7.31 15.34 -13.18
C LYS A 92 -6.37 15.99 -14.21
N LYS A 93 -5.09 15.59 -14.23
CA LYS A 93 -4.05 16.18 -15.10
C LYS A 93 -3.56 15.22 -16.19
N VAL A 94 -3.56 13.91 -15.92
CA VAL A 94 -3.02 12.88 -16.81
C VAL A 94 -4.04 11.75 -17.00
N THR A 95 -4.55 11.60 -18.22
CA THR A 95 -5.61 10.62 -18.54
C THR A 95 -5.19 9.16 -18.30
N ALA A 96 -3.93 8.84 -18.53
CA ALA A 96 -3.36 7.51 -18.34
C ALA A 96 -1.98 7.64 -17.69
N PRO A 97 -1.91 7.81 -16.36
CA PRO A 97 -0.64 7.98 -15.67
C PRO A 97 0.20 6.70 -15.79
N ASP A 98 1.48 6.86 -16.11
CA ASP A 98 2.45 5.79 -16.08
C ASP A 98 2.95 5.52 -14.65
N ASN A 99 3.79 4.49 -14.49
CA ASN A 99 4.32 4.15 -13.18
C ASN A 99 5.19 5.27 -12.59
N ASP A 100 5.95 5.99 -13.42
CA ASP A 100 6.90 7.00 -12.94
C ASP A 100 6.20 8.18 -12.29
N ILE A 101 5.11 8.68 -12.88
CA ILE A 101 4.33 9.77 -12.27
C ILE A 101 3.62 9.31 -11.00
N LEU A 102 3.14 8.07 -10.95
CA LEU A 102 2.49 7.50 -9.76
C LEU A 102 3.50 7.34 -8.61
N ILE A 103 4.70 6.83 -8.90
CA ILE A 103 5.79 6.71 -7.93
C ILE A 103 6.15 8.08 -7.36
N ARG A 104 6.30 9.09 -8.22
CA ARG A 104 6.61 10.45 -7.77
C ARG A 104 5.52 11.05 -6.89
N ALA A 105 4.25 10.87 -7.28
CA ALA A 105 3.12 11.35 -6.50
C ALA A 105 3.04 10.70 -5.11
N ILE A 106 3.25 9.38 -5.05
CA ILE A 106 3.25 8.63 -3.80
C ILE A 106 4.42 9.04 -2.91
N ASN A 107 5.64 9.16 -3.46
CA ASN A 107 6.80 9.58 -2.69
C ASN A 107 6.67 11.03 -2.20
N HIS A 108 6.09 11.91 -3.01
CA HIS A 108 5.79 13.28 -2.59
C HIS A 108 4.82 13.29 -1.40
N TYR A 109 3.73 12.54 -1.46
CA TYR A 109 2.80 12.42 -0.33
C TYR A 109 3.50 11.87 0.92
N ARG A 110 4.28 10.80 0.79
CA ARG A 110 4.99 10.19 1.93
C ARG A 110 6.03 11.12 2.56
N GLU A 111 6.62 12.04 1.80
CA GLU A 111 7.64 12.98 2.30
C GLU A 111 7.01 14.26 2.90
N TYR A 112 5.92 14.76 2.30
CA TYR A 112 5.38 16.08 2.62
C TYR A 112 3.98 16.08 3.25
N ASP A 113 3.32 14.92 3.33
CA ASP A 113 1.89 14.78 3.68
C ASP A 113 1.02 15.73 2.83
N ASP A 114 1.36 15.84 1.53
CA ASP A 114 0.73 16.73 0.57
C ASP A 114 0.55 16.02 -0.77
N PHE A 115 -0.47 16.45 -1.53
CA PHE A 115 -0.69 15.90 -2.86
C PHE A 115 0.22 16.60 -3.86
N MET A 116 0.83 15.82 -4.76
CA MET A 116 1.64 16.39 -5.85
C MET A 116 0.75 17.16 -6.82
N GLU A 117 0.50 18.44 -6.51
CA GLU A 117 -0.09 19.40 -7.41
C GLU A 117 0.97 19.79 -8.44
N GLY A 118 1.20 18.89 -9.41
CA GLY A 118 2.25 19.03 -10.43
C GLY A 118 2.37 20.39 -11.10
#